data_AF-A0A7R9P8Z5-F1
#
_entry.id   AF-A0A7R9P8Z5-F1
#
_cell.length_a   1.000
_cell.length_b   1.000
_cell.length_c   1.000
_cell.angle_alpha   90.00
_cell.angle_beta   90.00
_cell.angle_gamma   90.00
#
_symmetry.space_group_name_H-M   'P 1'
#
loop_
_entity.id
_entity.type
_entity.pdbx_description
1 polymer ?
#
loop_
_entity_poly.entity_id
_entity_poly.type
_entity_poly.pdbx_seq_one_letter_code
_entity_poly.pdbx_strand_id
1 'polypeptide(L)'
;QFEGQEIAIDSKVGIFITMNPGYAGRTELPESVKALFRPVVCIVPDLELICLISLFSEGFLQAKVLAKKMTILYKLAREQLSKQSHYDFGLRALKSVLVMAGELKRGSPDLPEDVVLMRALSPSWYTLLSLQPSLLGGCPLHHLFGSQEYGVGLPRGEFRHLPNCFTQTTLHSRSHLLQTPPG
;
A
#
# COMPACT_ATOMS: atom_id res chain seq x y z
N GLN A 1 -6.35 -36.53 28.55
CA GLN A 1 -7.39 -37.20 27.76
C GLN A 1 -8.19 -36.13 27.03
N PHE A 2 -8.31 -36.21 25.71
CA PHE A 2 -9.09 -35.30 24.87
C PHE A 2 -10.06 -36.14 24.04
N GLU A 3 -11.35 -35.83 24.07
CA GLU A 3 -12.42 -36.61 23.42
C GLU A 3 -12.35 -38.13 23.69
N GLY A 4 -11.99 -38.50 24.92
CA GLY A 4 -11.90 -39.91 25.34
C GLY A 4 -10.60 -40.63 24.91
N GLN A 5 -9.73 -40.01 24.11
CA GLN A 5 -8.42 -40.55 23.77
C GLN A 5 -7.30 -39.99 24.66
N GLU A 6 -6.35 -40.85 25.03
CA GLU A 6 -5.10 -40.41 25.65
C GLU A 6 -4.16 -39.88 24.58
N ILE A 7 -3.92 -38.57 24.65
CA ILE A 7 -3.02 -37.86 23.74
C ILE A 7 -1.88 -37.29 24.57
N ALA A 8 -0.65 -37.61 24.20
CA ALA A 8 0.54 -37.01 24.81
C ALA A 8 0.63 -35.53 24.42
N ILE A 9 0.86 -34.66 25.41
CA ILE A 9 0.99 -33.21 25.18
C ILE A 9 2.43 -32.91 24.76
N ASP A 10 2.60 -32.23 23.63
CA ASP A 10 3.89 -31.68 23.20
C ASP A 10 4.04 -30.24 23.73
N SER A 11 5.05 -30.01 24.57
CA SER A 11 5.37 -28.70 25.15
C SER A 11 5.87 -27.67 24.15
N LYS A 12 6.15 -28.07 22.90
CA LYS A 12 6.55 -27.19 21.80
C LYS A 12 5.36 -26.55 21.07
N VAL A 13 4.13 -26.97 21.36
CA VAL A 13 2.93 -26.44 20.71
C VAL A 13 2.50 -25.14 21.40
N GLY A 14 2.32 -24.08 20.60
CA GLY A 14 1.74 -22.81 21.03
C GLY A 14 0.51 -22.46 20.20
N ILE A 15 -0.55 -22.01 20.85
CA ILE A 15 -1.80 -21.57 20.21
C ILE A 15 -1.86 -20.04 20.27
N PHE A 16 -2.09 -19.41 19.13
CA PHE A 16 -2.20 -17.96 19.01
C PHE A 16 -3.51 -17.61 18.29
N ILE A 17 -4.20 -16.58 18.78
CA ILE A 17 -5.43 -16.08 18.18
C ILE A 17 -5.21 -14.61 17.80
N THR A 18 -5.49 -14.27 16.55
CA THR A 18 -5.51 -12.88 16.07
C THR A 18 -6.95 -12.37 16.01
N MET A 19 -7.24 -11.29 16.72
CA MET A 19 -8.53 -10.61 16.64
C MET A 19 -8.36 -9.21 16.04
N ASN A 20 -9.21 -8.86 15.08
CA ASN A 20 -9.36 -7.49 14.60
C ASN A 20 -10.68 -6.94 15.17
N PRO A 21 -10.64 -6.23 16.31
CA PRO A 21 -11.85 -5.70 16.93
C PRO A 21 -12.56 -4.75 15.96
N GLY A 22 -13.88 -4.82 15.90
CA GLY A 22 -14.69 -3.98 15.01
C GLY A 22 -14.68 -4.36 13.53
N TYR A 23 -14.08 -5.48 13.13
CA TYR A 23 -14.19 -5.98 11.76
C TYR A 23 -15.60 -6.55 11.51
N ALA A 24 -16.38 -5.88 10.65
CA ALA A 24 -17.77 -6.23 10.39
C ALA A 24 -17.94 -7.69 9.94
N GLY A 25 -18.98 -8.35 10.46
CA GLY A 25 -19.32 -9.74 10.12
C GLY A 25 -18.52 -10.81 10.87
N ARG A 26 -17.74 -10.45 11.89
CA ARG A 26 -17.07 -11.41 12.79
C ARG A 26 -17.57 -11.26 14.21
N THR A 27 -17.89 -12.38 14.85
CA THR A 27 -18.21 -12.42 16.28
C THR A 27 -16.92 -12.32 17.07
N GLU A 28 -16.89 -11.42 18.05
CA GLU A 28 -15.77 -11.36 18.99
C GLU A 28 -15.68 -12.63 19.83
N LEU A 29 -14.47 -12.94 20.27
CA LEU A 29 -14.23 -14.08 21.14
C LEU A 29 -14.91 -13.85 22.51
N PRO A 30 -15.56 -14.87 23.12
CA PRO A 30 -16.12 -14.75 24.46
C PRO A 30 -15.07 -14.38 25.51
N GLU A 31 -15.46 -13.61 26.52
CA GLU A 31 -14.54 -13.10 27.54
C GLU A 31 -13.83 -14.23 28.33
N SER A 32 -14.55 -15.33 28.59
CA SER A 32 -14.00 -16.52 29.26
C SER A 32 -12.84 -17.15 28.50
N VAL A 33 -12.86 -17.06 27.16
CA VAL A 33 -11.78 -17.57 26.32
C VAL A 33 -10.68 -16.54 26.19
N LYS A 34 -11.01 -15.24 26.06
CA LYS A 34 -10.02 -14.14 26.04
C LYS A 34 -9.13 -14.18 27.28
N ALA A 35 -9.68 -14.50 28.46
CA ALA A 35 -8.94 -14.61 29.72
C ALA A 35 -7.84 -15.70 29.71
N LEU A 36 -7.91 -16.69 28.81
CA LEU A 36 -6.89 -17.73 28.66
C LEU A 36 -5.66 -17.26 27.85
N PHE A 37 -5.75 -16.10 27.19
CA PHE A 37 -4.69 -15.57 26.34
C PHE A 37 -4.10 -14.29 26.90
N ARG A 38 -2.81 -14.07 26.61
CA ARG A 38 -2.16 -12.80 26.90
C ARG A 38 -2.48 -11.81 25.78
N PRO A 39 -3.10 -10.65 26.06
CA PRO A 39 -3.40 -9.67 25.03
C PRO A 39 -2.12 -9.01 24.50
N VAL A 40 -2.05 -8.86 23.17
CA VAL A 40 -0.99 -8.12 22.48
C VAL A 40 -1.66 -7.19 21.47
N VAL A 41 -1.25 -5.92 21.48
CA VAL A 41 -1.87 -4.86 20.69
C VAL A 41 -0.93 -4.45 19.56
N CYS A 42 -1.36 -4.62 18.31
CA CYS A 42 -0.58 -4.36 17.10
C CYS A 42 -1.20 -3.23 16.26
N ILE A 43 -1.26 -2.00 16.79
CA ILE A 43 -2.00 -0.88 16.15
C ILE A 43 -1.17 -0.10 15.13
N VAL A 44 0.10 0.17 15.42
CA VAL A 44 0.91 1.09 14.61
C VAL A 44 2.10 0.36 13.99
N PRO A 45 2.09 0.09 12.67
CA PRO A 45 3.26 -0.43 11.98
C PRO A 45 4.32 0.66 11.78
N ASP A 46 5.59 0.29 11.88
CA ASP A 46 6.71 1.17 11.50
C ASP A 46 6.93 1.11 9.98
N LEU A 47 6.40 2.10 9.27
CA LEU A 47 6.50 2.17 7.81
C LEU A 47 7.93 2.36 7.31
N GLU A 48 8.78 3.11 8.04
CA GLU A 48 10.16 3.34 7.63
C GLU A 48 10.96 2.04 7.70
N LEU A 49 10.81 1.29 8.79
CA LEU A 49 11.49 0.01 8.95
C LEU A 49 11.01 -1.03 7.93
N ILE A 50 9.70 -1.08 7.66
CA ILE A 50 9.15 -2.00 6.65
C ILE A 50 9.66 -1.64 5.26
N CYS A 51 9.65 -0.35 4.88
CA CYS A 51 10.22 0.12 3.61
C CYS A 51 11.71 -0.23 3.50
N LEU A 52 12.48 0.00 4.57
CA LEU A 52 13.91 -0.28 4.60
C LEU A 52 14.20 -1.76 4.35
N ILE A 53 13.57 -2.66 5.12
CA ILE A 53 13.79 -4.10 4.99
C ILE A 53 13.34 -4.59 3.62
N SER A 54 12.20 -4.10 3.12
CA SER A 54 11.67 -4.50 1.82
C SER A 54 12.60 -4.07 0.69
N LEU A 55 13.00 -2.79 0.63
CA LEU A 55 13.94 -2.29 -0.38
C LEU A 55 15.29 -2.99 -0.30
N PHE A 56 15.79 -3.23 0.91
CA PHE A 56 17.04 -3.95 1.12
C PHE A 56 16.95 -5.39 0.58
N SER A 57 15.82 -6.08 0.81
CA SER A 57 15.59 -7.43 0.28
C SER A 57 15.50 -7.49 -1.25
N GLU A 58 15.11 -6.39 -1.89
CA GLU A 58 15.05 -6.26 -3.35
C GLU A 58 16.40 -5.83 -3.98
N GLY A 59 17.45 -5.61 -3.16
CA GLY A 59 18.80 -5.30 -3.64
C GLY A 59 19.14 -3.82 -3.77
N PHE A 60 18.38 -2.94 -3.13
CA PHE A 60 18.68 -1.49 -3.11
C PHE A 60 19.82 -1.18 -2.13
N LEU A 61 20.88 -0.53 -2.61
CA LEU A 61 22.02 -0.10 -1.80
C LEU A 61 21.71 1.14 -0.95
N GLN A 62 20.87 2.04 -1.46
CA GLN A 62 20.46 3.28 -0.77
C GLN A 62 19.13 3.13 -0.02
N ALA A 63 18.73 1.89 0.30
CA ALA A 63 17.44 1.57 0.93
C ALA A 63 17.12 2.44 2.16
N LYS A 64 18.12 2.78 2.99
CA LYS A 64 17.94 3.63 4.18
C LYS A 64 17.49 5.05 3.85
N VAL A 65 18.06 5.65 2.81
CA VAL A 65 17.71 7.01 2.39
C VAL A 65 16.36 7.00 1.68
N LEU A 66 16.14 6.00 0.82
CA LEU A 66 14.90 5.83 0.05
C LEU A 66 13.69 5.53 0.94
N ALA A 67 13.85 4.68 1.96
CA ALA A 67 12.78 4.38 2.92
C ALA A 67 12.29 5.63 3.66
N LYS A 68 13.21 6.50 4.10
CA LYS A 68 12.86 7.78 4.74
C LYS A 68 12.08 8.69 3.80
N LYS A 69 12.58 8.86 2.57
CA LYS A 69 11.90 9.66 1.54
C LYS A 69 10.50 9.12 1.27
N MET A 70 10.37 7.80 1.13
CA MET A 70 9.10 7.11 0.84
C MET A 70 8.08 7.26 1.97
N THR A 71 8.51 7.13 3.23
CA THR A 71 7.61 7.29 4.39
C THR A 71 7.11 8.73 4.52
N ILE A 72 7.99 9.72 4.37
CA ILE A 72 7.62 11.14 4.39
C ILE A 72 6.63 11.44 3.26
N LEU A 73 6.93 10.93 2.07
CA LEU A 73 6.09 11.06 0.88
C LEU A 73 4.68 10.49 1.07
N TYR A 74 4.56 9.27 1.60
CA TYR A 74 3.28 8.66 1.93
C TYR A 74 2.50 9.44 2.99
N LYS A 75 3.20 9.95 4.02
CA LYS A 75 2.60 10.79 5.05
C LYS A 75 2.04 12.09 4.48
N LEU A 76 2.86 12.82 3.69
CA LEU A 76 2.45 14.07 3.06
C LEU A 76 1.31 13.86 2.06
N ALA A 77 1.37 12.79 1.25
CA ALA A 77 0.30 12.46 0.30
C ALA A 77 -1.03 12.23 1.02
N ARG A 78 -1.03 11.47 2.12
CA ARG A 78 -2.23 11.24 2.94
C ARG A 78 -2.79 12.51 3.57
N GLU A 79 -1.92 13.44 3.98
CA GLU A 79 -2.32 14.70 4.63
C GLU A 79 -2.78 15.76 3.63
N GLN A 80 -2.22 15.80 2.41
CA GLN A 80 -2.47 16.85 1.42
C GLN A 80 -3.49 16.46 0.36
N LEU A 81 -3.67 15.18 0.06
CA LEU A 81 -4.68 14.74 -0.90
C LEU A 81 -6.07 14.76 -0.28
N SER A 82 -7.09 15.04 -1.10
CA SER A 82 -8.47 14.98 -0.63
C SER A 82 -8.83 13.56 -0.18
N LYS A 83 -9.67 13.45 0.84
CA LYS A 83 -10.13 12.16 1.36
C LYS A 83 -11.11 11.51 0.37
N GLN A 84 -10.57 10.82 -0.63
CA GLN A 84 -11.35 10.01 -1.56
C GLN A 84 -11.37 8.54 -1.11
N SER A 85 -12.51 7.86 -1.27
CA SER A 85 -12.68 6.46 -0.86
C SER A 85 -11.82 5.46 -1.63
N HIS A 86 -11.35 5.83 -2.83
CA HIS A 86 -10.54 4.98 -3.70
C HIS A 86 -9.03 5.18 -3.50
N TYR A 87 -8.60 6.07 -2.61
CA TYR A 87 -7.18 6.23 -2.27
C TYR A 87 -6.78 5.22 -1.20
N ASP A 88 -5.91 4.28 -1.57
CA ASP A 88 -5.34 3.29 -0.64
C ASP A 88 -3.92 3.70 -0.24
N PHE A 89 -3.78 4.33 0.93
CA PHE A 89 -2.50 4.59 1.58
C PHE A 89 -2.15 3.51 2.62
N GLY A 90 -2.82 2.36 2.56
CA GLY A 90 -2.57 1.23 3.44
C GLY A 90 -1.24 0.53 3.16
N LEU A 91 -0.81 -0.30 4.12
CA LEU A 91 0.43 -1.06 4.01
C LEU A 91 0.44 -2.04 2.82
N ARG A 92 -0.75 -2.50 2.38
CA ARG A 92 -0.90 -3.38 1.22
C ARG A 92 -0.52 -2.67 -0.08
N ALA A 93 -1.01 -1.45 -0.29
CA ALA A 93 -0.64 -0.63 -1.44
C ALA A 93 0.85 -0.32 -1.42
N LEU A 94 1.40 0.08 -0.26
CA LEU A 94 2.83 0.33 -0.09
C LEU A 94 3.68 -0.90 -0.45
N LYS A 95 3.32 -2.09 0.06
CA LYS A 95 4.02 -3.34 -0.25
C LYS A 95 4.01 -3.64 -1.76
N SER A 96 2.89 -3.40 -2.44
CA SER A 96 2.78 -3.60 -3.89
C SER A 96 3.75 -2.71 -4.66
N VAL A 97 3.91 -1.44 -4.26
CA VAL A 97 4.87 -0.51 -4.89
C VAL A 97 6.30 -0.98 -4.68
N LEU A 98 6.64 -1.43 -3.46
CA LEU A 98 8.00 -1.87 -3.13
C LEU A 98 8.40 -3.13 -3.91
N VAL A 99 7.50 -4.09 -4.07
CA VAL A 99 7.72 -5.29 -4.90
C VAL A 99 7.94 -4.90 -6.36
N MET A 100 7.09 -4.00 -6.90
CA MET A 100 7.25 -3.50 -8.26
C MET A 100 8.58 -2.75 -8.46
N ALA A 101 9.04 -2.00 -7.45
CA ALA A 101 10.35 -1.34 -7.50
C ALA A 101 11.49 -2.34 -7.60
N GLY A 102 11.40 -3.47 -6.89
CA GLY A 102 12.36 -4.58 -7.00
C GLY A 102 12.37 -5.23 -8.38
N GLU A 103 11.20 -5.48 -8.96
CA GLU A 103 11.08 -5.99 -10.34
C GLU A 103 11.71 -5.03 -11.36
N LEU A 104 11.43 -3.73 -11.24
CA LEU A 104 12.01 -2.70 -12.10
C LEU A 104 13.52 -2.58 -11.92
N LYS A 105 14.05 -2.71 -10.70
CA LYS A 105 15.50 -2.69 -10.45
C LYS A 105 16.20 -3.85 -11.15
N ARG A 106 15.60 -5.04 -11.16
CA ARG A 106 16.13 -6.21 -11.88
C ARG A 106 16.07 -6.04 -13.39
N GLY A 107 14.99 -5.44 -13.91
CA GLY A 107 14.83 -5.17 -15.34
C GLY A 107 15.69 -4.01 -15.86
N SER A 108 16.22 -3.16 -14.97
CA SER A 108 17.01 -1.98 -15.33
C SER A 108 18.09 -1.69 -14.27
N PRO A 109 19.16 -2.49 -14.22
CA PRO A 109 20.17 -2.40 -13.17
C PRO A 109 20.94 -1.07 -13.19
N ASP A 110 21.14 -0.48 -14.38
CA ASP A 110 21.91 0.75 -14.58
C ASP A 110 21.16 2.02 -14.17
N LEU A 111 19.85 1.93 -13.91
CA LEU A 111 19.09 3.08 -13.48
C LEU A 111 19.39 3.42 -12.01
N PRO A 112 19.46 4.72 -11.69
CA PRO A 112 19.61 5.16 -10.32
C PRO A 112 18.35 4.77 -9.52
N GLU A 113 18.57 4.39 -8.27
CA GLU A 113 17.57 3.72 -7.44
C GLU A 113 16.37 4.60 -7.07
N ASP A 114 16.59 5.91 -6.96
CA ASP A 114 15.56 6.92 -6.80
C ASP A 114 14.61 6.96 -8.00
N VAL A 115 15.12 6.96 -9.23
CA VAL A 115 14.30 6.92 -10.45
C VAL A 115 13.51 5.62 -10.54
N VAL A 116 14.11 4.49 -10.16
CA VAL A 116 13.40 3.19 -10.14
C VAL A 116 12.23 3.23 -9.16
N LEU A 117 12.43 3.77 -7.96
CA LEU A 117 11.37 3.90 -6.96
C LEU A 117 10.26 4.86 -7.43
N MET A 118 10.63 5.99 -8.05
CA MET A 118 9.67 6.94 -8.63
C MET A 118 8.85 6.33 -9.77
N ARG A 119 9.48 5.49 -10.61
CA ARG A 119 8.78 4.75 -11.68
C ARG A 119 7.80 3.72 -11.10
N ALA A 120 8.19 2.99 -10.07
CA ALA A 120 7.30 2.03 -9.40
C ALA A 120 6.07 2.71 -8.78
N LEU A 121 6.23 3.95 -8.35
CA LEU A 121 5.20 4.74 -7.69
C LEU A 121 4.32 5.51 -8.69
N SER A 122 4.80 5.69 -9.93
CA SER A 122 4.11 6.42 -11.00
C SER A 122 2.71 5.86 -11.34
N PRO A 123 2.49 4.54 -11.52
CA PRO A 123 1.14 4.00 -11.78
C PRO A 123 0.15 4.32 -10.66
N SER A 124 0.60 4.26 -9.40
CA SER A 124 -0.23 4.64 -8.25
C SER A 124 -0.56 6.14 -8.27
N TRP A 125 0.42 6.99 -8.59
CA TRP A 125 0.25 8.44 -8.65
C TRP A 125 -0.52 8.96 -9.84
N TYR A 126 -0.47 8.30 -11.00
CA TYR A 126 -1.29 8.68 -12.14
C TYR A 126 -2.77 8.62 -11.80
N THR A 127 -3.19 7.58 -11.07
CA THR A 127 -4.56 7.49 -10.57
C THR A 127 -4.88 8.62 -9.58
N LEU A 128 -3.95 9.01 -8.71
CA LEU A 128 -4.15 10.09 -7.73
C LEU A 128 -4.18 11.50 -8.39
N LEU A 129 -3.30 11.76 -9.37
CA LEU A 129 -3.12 13.08 -9.98
C LEU A 129 -4.13 13.36 -11.09
N SER A 130 -4.60 12.34 -11.83
CA SER A 130 -5.65 12.51 -12.84
C SER A 130 -6.99 12.98 -12.26
N LEU A 131 -7.19 12.87 -10.94
CA LEU A 131 -8.43 13.24 -10.24
C LEU A 131 -8.38 14.61 -9.54
N GLN A 132 -7.20 15.23 -9.40
CA GLN A 132 -7.06 16.59 -8.86
C GLN A 132 -6.00 17.43 -9.62
N PRO A 133 -6.34 17.98 -10.80
CA PRO A 133 -5.46 18.84 -11.57
C PRO A 133 -5.02 20.13 -10.85
N SER A 134 -5.75 20.57 -9.83
CA SER A 134 -5.48 21.78 -9.05
C SER A 134 -4.28 21.68 -8.10
N LEU A 135 -3.76 20.46 -7.84
CA LEU A 135 -2.62 20.25 -6.92
C LEU A 135 -1.24 20.29 -7.62
N LEU A 136 -1.21 20.33 -8.96
CA LEU A 136 0.03 20.38 -9.75
C LEU A 136 0.84 21.66 -9.53
N GLY A 137 0.23 22.74 -9.02
CA GLY A 137 0.87 24.03 -8.82
C GLY A 137 1.60 24.25 -7.49
N GLY A 138 1.59 23.29 -6.55
CA GLY A 138 2.10 23.57 -5.20
C GLY A 138 2.45 22.37 -4.30
N CYS A 139 2.46 21.14 -4.80
CA CYS A 139 2.83 19.98 -3.99
C CYS A 139 4.33 20.03 -3.60
N PRO A 140 4.70 19.85 -2.31
CA PRO A 140 6.09 19.69 -1.86
C PRO A 140 6.82 18.48 -2.45
N LEU A 141 6.14 17.64 -3.23
CA LEU A 141 6.71 16.56 -4.03
C LEU A 141 7.89 17.03 -4.90
N HIS A 142 7.79 18.25 -5.45
CA HIS A 142 8.84 18.87 -6.25
C HIS A 142 10.13 19.14 -5.45
N HIS A 143 10.01 19.42 -4.15
CA HIS A 143 11.15 19.68 -3.26
C HIS A 143 11.82 18.40 -2.76
N LEU A 144 11.08 17.29 -2.64
CA LEU A 144 11.62 16.03 -2.10
C LEU A 144 12.51 15.27 -3.10
N PHE A 145 12.31 15.50 -4.41
CA PHE A 145 13.03 14.83 -5.50
C PHE A 145 13.84 15.76 -6.42
N GLY A 146 13.76 17.08 -6.23
CA GLY A 146 14.57 18.05 -6.98
C GLY A 146 14.13 18.24 -8.43
N SER A 147 14.22 19.47 -8.91
CA SER A 147 13.73 19.94 -10.22
C SER A 147 14.41 19.31 -11.45
N GLN A 148 15.33 18.34 -11.29
CA GLN A 148 16.22 17.89 -12.35
C GLN A 148 15.78 16.58 -13.05
N GLU A 149 14.77 15.88 -12.53
CA GLU A 149 14.38 14.55 -13.04
C GLU A 149 13.16 14.53 -13.97
N TYR A 150 12.50 15.68 -14.20
CA TYR A 150 11.41 15.80 -15.18
C TYR A 150 11.86 15.63 -16.64
N GLY A 151 13.17 15.52 -16.89
CA GLY A 151 13.74 15.19 -18.20
C GLY A 151 13.76 13.70 -18.54
N VAL A 152 13.53 12.81 -17.57
CA VAL A 152 13.36 11.37 -17.85
C VAL A 152 11.95 11.18 -18.35
N GLY A 153 11.78 11.35 -19.66
CA GLY A 153 10.51 11.09 -20.34
C GLY A 153 9.94 9.77 -19.84
N LEU A 154 8.73 9.83 -19.28
CA LEU A 154 7.89 8.66 -19.10
C LEU A 154 7.96 7.84 -20.38
N PRO A 155 8.22 6.52 -20.31
CA PRO A 155 8.18 5.70 -21.51
C PRO A 155 6.77 5.81 -22.09
N ARG A 156 6.62 6.64 -23.13
CA ARG A 156 5.37 6.85 -23.89
C ARG A 156 4.92 5.56 -24.61
N GLY A 157 5.62 4.44 -24.43
CA GLY A 157 5.59 3.28 -25.29
C GLY A 157 4.77 2.07 -24.80
N GLU A 158 4.62 1.84 -23.49
CA GLU A 158 4.13 0.53 -23.01
C GLU A 158 2.67 0.50 -22.51
N PHE A 159 2.00 1.65 -22.40
CA PHE A 159 0.62 1.72 -21.91
C PHE A 159 -0.44 1.92 -23.01
N ARG A 160 -0.16 1.54 -24.26
CA ARG A 160 -1.13 1.68 -25.38
C ARG A 160 -2.40 0.81 -25.24
N HIS A 161 -2.41 -0.15 -24.32
CA HIS A 161 -3.57 -1.05 -24.12
C HIS A 161 -4.39 -0.81 -22.84
N LEU A 162 -3.97 0.09 -21.93
CA LEU A 162 -4.74 0.38 -20.72
C LEU A 162 -5.90 1.40 -20.83
N PRO A 163 -6.02 2.30 -21.82
CA PRO A 163 -7.10 3.30 -21.80
C PRO A 163 -8.50 2.68 -22.02
N ASN A 164 -8.61 1.45 -22.52
CA ASN A 164 -9.89 0.81 -22.81
C ASN A 164 -10.54 0.11 -21.60
N CYS A 165 -9.78 -0.30 -20.57
CA CYS A 165 -10.36 -0.94 -19.38
C CYS A 165 -10.88 0.08 -18.34
N PHE A 166 -10.26 1.25 -18.25
CA PHE A 166 -10.67 2.28 -17.29
C PHE A 166 -11.97 3.00 -17.70
N THR A 167 -12.14 3.28 -18.99
CA THR A 167 -13.37 3.90 -19.51
C THR A 167 -14.61 3.03 -19.31
N GLN A 168 -14.46 1.70 -19.37
CA GLN A 168 -15.59 0.78 -19.20
C GLN A 168 -16.05 0.67 -17.74
N THR A 169 -15.13 0.76 -16.79
CA THR A 169 -15.45 0.67 -15.35
C THR A 169 -16.10 1.95 -14.83
N THR A 170 -15.66 3.13 -15.28
CA THR A 170 -16.25 4.41 -14.88
C THR A 170 -17.65 4.64 -15.47
N LEU A 171 -17.94 4.10 -16.66
CA LEU A 171 -19.28 4.17 -17.26
C LEU A 171 -20.29 3.23 -16.59
N HIS A 172 -19.88 2.03 -16.17
CA HIS A 172 -20.77 1.07 -15.50
C HIS A 172 -21.16 1.50 -14.07
N SER A 173 -20.29 2.24 -13.37
CA SER A 173 -20.59 2.78 -12.04
C SER A 173 -21.48 4.03 -12.07
N ARG A 174 -21.58 4.74 -13.20
CA ARG A 174 -22.46 5.92 -13.35
C ARG A 174 -23.91 5.58 -13.66
N SER A 175 -24.20 4.42 -14.25
CA SER A 175 -25.59 4.01 -14.57
C SER A 175 -26.38 3.50 -13.36
N HIS A 176 -25.71 3.00 -12.31
CA HIS A 176 -26.38 2.47 -11.12
C HIS A 176 -26.80 3.51 -10.07
N LEU A 177 -26.33 4.76 -10.16
CA LEU A 177 -26.62 5.82 -9.18
C LEU A 177 -27.79 6.74 -9.56
N LEU A 178 -28.48 6.51 -10.69
CA LEU A 178 -29.58 7.35 -11.18
C LEU A 178 -30.96 6.68 -11.18
N GLN A 179 -31.13 5.52 -10.52
CA GLN A 179 -32.42 4.84 -10.41
C GLN A 179 -32.75 4.47 -8.96
N THR A 180 -33.09 5.47 -8.15
CA THR A 180 -33.96 5.27 -6.98
C THR A 180 -34.98 6.41 -6.95
N PRO A 181 -36.29 6.14 -7.16
CA PRO A 181 -37.32 7.16 -7.06
C PRO A 181 -37.58 7.54 -5.58
N PRO A 182 -38.06 8.77 -5.30
CA PRO A 182 -38.37 9.18 -3.94
C PRO A 182 -39.67 8.52 -3.47
N GLY A 183 -39.63 7.87 -2.32
CA GLY A 183 -40.77 7.34 -1.58
C GLY A 183 -40.49 7.44 -0.09
#